data_AF-A0A5J4QA46-F1
#
_entry.id   AF-A0A5J4QA46-F1
#
_cell.length_a   1.000
_cell.length_b   1.000
_cell.length_c   1.000
_cell.angle_alpha   90.00
_cell.angle_beta   90.00
_cell.angle_gamma   90.00
#
_symmetry.space_group_name_H-M   'P 1'
#
loop_
_entity.id
_entity.type
_entity.pdbx_description
1 polymer ?
#
loop_
_entity_poly.entity_id
_entity_poly.type
_entity_poly.pdbx_seq_one_letter_code
_entity_poly.pdbx_strand_id
1 'polypeptide(L)'
;IEDLAQLIFDLKNVNPKAKVSVKLVAESGVGTIAAGVAKAKADLIVISGSEGGTGASPASSIRYAGISPELGLSETQQTLVLNNLRGQVTLQTDGQLKTGRDIILMAMLGAEEFGFATSALIVLGCVMMRKCHINTCPVGVATQNEELRKRFHGRSEYLINFFTFLAQEVREYLAEIGVERLEDIVGRTDLIVRKPVGNNPKHKLLNFDKLLARIDNGAALFRVIDQKHQIDEVKDVEIIKAAREAIEHGKEVSLEYAIGNTDRSAGTMLSGVIAAKYGEKGLPENTLNVKFKGSAGQSFGAFLVQGINFKLEGEANDYLGKGLSGGRISLRPLVRSNFEAEKNTIAGNTLLYGATSGEVYINGRVGERFAVRNSGAIAVVEGAGDHCCEYMTGGRVVVLGETGRNFAAGMSGGVAYVWNKNGDFDYYCNMEMVELSLIEETSYRKELRELIEQHYFHTGSKLARTLLDDWNRYIEDFIQIVPIEYKKVLQEEQMRKLQEKIAGMQLINN
;
A
#
# COMPACT_ATOMS: atom_id res chain seq x y z
N ILE A 1 -13.35 -8.69 -2.39
CA ILE A 1 -12.67 -8.90 -3.71
C ILE A 1 -12.74 -7.64 -4.57
N GLU A 2 -13.88 -6.94 -4.55
CA GLU A 2 -14.11 -5.60 -5.05
C GLU A 2 -13.04 -4.59 -4.61
N ASP A 3 -12.63 -4.58 -3.34
CA ASP A 3 -11.57 -3.68 -2.85
C ASP A 3 -10.20 -3.98 -3.48
N LEU A 4 -9.91 -5.25 -3.74
CA LEU A 4 -8.71 -5.65 -4.46
C LEU A 4 -8.80 -5.18 -5.93
N ALA A 5 -9.96 -5.33 -6.57
CA ALA A 5 -10.17 -4.81 -7.91
C ALA A 5 -10.00 -3.28 -7.96
N GLN A 6 -10.45 -2.56 -6.93
CA GLN A 6 -10.23 -1.13 -6.80
C GLN A 6 -8.75 -0.78 -6.64
N LEU A 7 -8.00 -1.52 -5.80
CA LEU A 7 -6.56 -1.30 -5.67
C LEU A 7 -5.81 -1.59 -6.99
N ILE A 8 -6.15 -2.67 -7.70
CA ILE A 8 -5.57 -2.97 -9.02
C ILE A 8 -5.87 -1.83 -9.99
N PHE A 9 -7.11 -1.32 -9.97
CA PHE A 9 -7.53 -0.17 -10.78
C PHE A 9 -6.73 1.10 -10.43
N ASP A 10 -6.54 1.42 -9.14
CA ASP A 10 -5.73 2.57 -8.70
C ASP A 10 -4.28 2.45 -9.21
N LEU A 11 -3.66 1.27 -9.06
CA LEU A 11 -2.29 1.00 -9.49
C LEU A 11 -2.12 1.11 -11.01
N LYS A 12 -3.11 0.63 -11.78
CA LYS A 12 -3.13 0.77 -13.24
C LYS A 12 -3.39 2.19 -13.70
N ASN A 13 -4.15 2.98 -12.95
CA ASN A 13 -4.33 4.39 -13.25
C ASN A 13 -3.01 5.15 -13.04
N VAL A 14 -2.35 5.00 -11.89
CA VAL A 14 -1.11 5.75 -11.62
C VAL A 14 0.05 5.27 -12.51
N ASN A 15 0.11 3.99 -12.86
CA ASN A 15 1.11 3.47 -13.78
C ASN A 15 0.51 2.47 -14.79
N PRO A 16 -0.01 2.95 -15.93
CA PRO A 16 -0.63 2.11 -16.96
C PRO A 16 0.28 1.06 -17.57
N LYS A 17 1.61 1.25 -17.48
CA LYS A 17 2.62 0.34 -18.06
C LYS A 17 3.01 -0.79 -17.12
N ALA A 18 2.75 -0.66 -15.82
CA ALA A 18 3.13 -1.67 -14.85
C ALA A 18 2.21 -2.89 -14.91
N LYS A 19 2.77 -4.10 -14.74
CA LYS A 19 1.99 -5.29 -14.40
C LYS A 19 1.64 -5.26 -12.92
N VAL A 20 0.42 -5.67 -12.58
CA VAL A 20 -0.02 -5.81 -11.19
C VAL A 20 -0.06 -7.28 -10.83
N SER A 21 0.72 -7.63 -9.81
CA SER A 21 0.76 -8.98 -9.24
C SER A 21 0.02 -9.05 -7.92
N VAL A 22 -0.66 -10.17 -7.68
CA VAL A 22 -1.26 -10.49 -6.38
C VAL A 22 -0.58 -11.71 -5.83
N LYS A 23 0.09 -11.55 -4.68
CA LYS A 23 0.79 -12.62 -3.99
C LYS A 23 -0.15 -13.30 -2.99
N LEU A 24 -0.45 -14.57 -3.24
CA LEU A 24 -1.24 -15.45 -2.39
C LEU A 24 -0.33 -16.52 -1.78
N VAL A 25 -0.67 -17.00 -0.59
CA VAL A 25 -0.03 -18.17 0.00
C VAL A 25 -0.87 -19.39 -0.35
N ALA A 26 -0.21 -20.50 -0.66
CA ALA A 26 -0.87 -21.76 -0.91
C ALA A 26 -1.65 -22.19 0.35
N GLU A 27 -2.94 -22.42 0.16
CA GLU A 27 -3.86 -23.04 1.11
C GLU A 27 -4.99 -23.70 0.34
N SER A 28 -5.77 -24.57 1.00
CA SER A 28 -6.95 -25.16 0.34
C SER A 28 -7.99 -24.07 0.08
N GLY A 29 -8.49 -23.99 -1.16
CA GLY A 29 -9.44 -22.96 -1.57
C GLY A 29 -8.78 -21.76 -2.30
N VAL A 30 -7.44 -21.71 -2.36
CA VAL A 30 -6.70 -20.64 -3.05
C VAL A 30 -7.08 -20.53 -4.53
N GLY A 31 -7.50 -21.62 -5.18
CA GLY A 31 -7.93 -21.58 -6.58
C GLY A 31 -9.18 -20.73 -6.78
N THR A 32 -10.11 -20.76 -5.83
CA THR A 32 -11.32 -19.91 -5.85
C THR A 32 -10.97 -18.44 -5.69
N ILE A 33 -10.04 -18.13 -4.78
CA ILE A 33 -9.52 -16.78 -4.58
C ILE A 33 -8.82 -16.30 -5.86
N ALA A 34 -7.98 -17.14 -6.47
CA ALA A 34 -7.28 -16.82 -7.71
C ALA A 34 -8.24 -16.51 -8.88
N ALA A 35 -9.37 -17.21 -8.98
CA ALA A 35 -10.41 -16.88 -9.95
C ALA A 35 -11.01 -15.48 -9.70
N GLY A 36 -11.23 -15.11 -8.44
CA GLY A 36 -11.62 -13.75 -8.06
C GLY A 36 -10.56 -12.72 -8.44
N VAL A 37 -9.29 -12.99 -8.17
CA VAL A 37 -8.14 -12.15 -8.51
C VAL A 37 -8.00 -11.92 -10.02
N ALA A 38 -8.18 -12.97 -10.82
CA ALA A 38 -8.17 -12.87 -12.28
C ALA A 38 -9.34 -12.01 -12.80
N LYS A 39 -10.54 -12.15 -12.21
CA LYS A 39 -11.71 -11.29 -12.51
C LYS A 39 -11.50 -9.84 -12.08
N ALA A 40 -10.78 -9.63 -10.98
CA ALA A 40 -10.33 -8.32 -10.49
C ALA A 40 -9.23 -7.67 -11.34
N LYS A 41 -8.84 -8.31 -12.46
CA LYS A 41 -7.90 -7.80 -13.47
C LYS A 41 -6.43 -7.77 -13.04
N ALA A 42 -6.00 -8.65 -12.13
CA ALA A 42 -4.56 -8.84 -11.94
C ALA A 42 -3.91 -9.42 -13.21
N ASP A 43 -2.67 -9.02 -13.52
CA ASP A 43 -1.91 -9.59 -14.65
C ASP A 43 -1.14 -10.86 -14.24
N LEU A 44 -0.74 -10.92 -12.96
CA LEU A 44 0.09 -11.99 -12.39
C LEU A 44 -0.51 -12.46 -11.06
N ILE A 45 -0.54 -13.77 -10.84
CA ILE A 45 -0.88 -14.38 -9.54
C ILE A 45 0.34 -15.15 -9.06
N VAL A 46 0.84 -14.84 -7.86
CA VAL A 46 1.93 -15.59 -7.23
C VAL A 46 1.35 -16.55 -6.22
N ILE A 47 1.65 -17.84 -6.35
CA ILE A 47 1.33 -18.85 -5.34
C ILE A 47 2.60 -19.20 -4.55
N SER A 48 2.62 -18.80 -3.29
CA SER A 48 3.75 -19.04 -2.39
C SER A 48 3.54 -20.26 -1.53
N GLY A 49 4.50 -21.18 -1.53
CA GLY A 49 4.52 -22.30 -0.59
C GLY A 49 4.78 -21.88 0.85
N SER A 50 4.30 -22.67 1.82
CA SER A 50 4.56 -22.48 3.26
C SER A 50 6.04 -22.55 3.64
N GLU A 51 6.87 -23.11 2.76
CA GLU A 51 8.30 -23.24 2.96
C GLU A 51 9.09 -21.93 2.73
N GLY A 52 8.43 -20.83 2.36
CA GLY A 52 9.03 -19.53 2.11
C GLY A 52 9.95 -19.01 3.24
N GLY A 53 11.01 -18.31 2.87
CA GLY A 53 11.91 -17.67 3.83
C GLY A 53 11.32 -16.39 4.44
N THR A 54 11.72 -16.06 5.66
CA THR A 54 11.36 -14.80 6.33
C THR A 54 12.52 -14.26 7.17
N GLY A 55 12.64 -12.94 7.27
CA GLY A 55 13.58 -12.26 8.16
C GLY A 55 13.16 -12.31 9.63
N ALA A 56 11.85 -12.25 9.89
CA ALA A 56 11.26 -12.32 11.22
C ALA A 56 9.79 -12.80 11.12
N SER A 57 9.43 -13.83 11.88
CA SER A 57 8.05 -14.32 12.00
C SER A 57 7.93 -15.16 13.28
N PRO A 58 6.74 -15.24 13.89
CA PRO A 58 6.47 -16.22 14.93
C PRO A 58 6.79 -17.64 14.45
N ALA A 59 7.40 -18.44 15.32
CA ALA A 59 7.77 -19.81 15.01
C ALA A 59 6.53 -20.68 14.71
N SER A 60 5.39 -20.38 15.34
CA SER A 60 4.11 -21.03 15.06
C SER A 60 3.70 -20.85 13.60
N SER A 61 3.75 -19.63 13.07
CA SER A 61 3.39 -19.35 11.67
C SER A 61 4.31 -20.08 10.69
N ILE A 62 5.63 -20.09 10.95
CA ILE A 62 6.61 -20.79 10.10
C ILE A 62 6.34 -22.30 10.04
N ARG A 63 5.82 -22.88 11.13
CA ARG A 63 5.64 -24.33 11.26
C ARG A 63 4.26 -24.82 10.83
N TYR A 64 3.23 -23.99 11.00
CA TYR A 64 1.84 -24.45 10.98
C TYR A 64 0.92 -23.66 10.04
N ALA A 65 1.39 -22.63 9.34
CA ALA A 65 0.58 -21.87 8.41
C ALA A 65 0.97 -22.15 6.94
N GLY A 66 -0.06 -22.30 6.08
CA GLY A 66 0.08 -22.57 4.66
C GLY A 66 0.36 -24.05 4.32
N ILE A 67 0.34 -24.35 3.02
CA ILE A 67 0.63 -25.69 2.48
C ILE A 67 1.72 -25.63 1.39
N SER A 68 2.06 -26.78 0.82
CA SER A 68 3.08 -26.87 -0.23
C SER A 68 2.66 -26.12 -1.50
N PRO A 69 3.62 -25.55 -2.25
CA PRO A 69 3.31 -24.80 -3.47
C PRO A 69 2.66 -25.69 -4.54
N GLU A 70 3.01 -26.99 -4.62
CA GLU A 70 2.44 -27.93 -5.58
C GLU A 70 0.91 -27.99 -5.48
N LEU A 71 0.39 -28.08 -4.25
CA LEU A 71 -1.04 -28.19 -3.99
C LEU A 71 -1.77 -26.92 -4.39
N GLY A 72 -1.29 -25.76 -3.93
CA GLY A 72 -1.92 -24.47 -4.23
C GLY A 72 -1.83 -24.09 -5.70
N LEU A 73 -0.68 -24.36 -6.34
CA LEU A 73 -0.46 -24.06 -7.75
C LEU A 73 -1.36 -24.92 -8.65
N SER A 74 -1.43 -26.23 -8.38
CA SER A 74 -2.30 -27.13 -9.14
C SER A 74 -3.77 -26.78 -8.97
N GLU A 75 -4.24 -26.50 -7.73
CA GLU A 75 -5.62 -26.07 -7.50
C GLU A 75 -5.94 -24.77 -8.25
N THR A 76 -5.00 -23.82 -8.26
CA THR A 76 -5.12 -22.55 -8.99
C THR A 76 -5.19 -22.78 -10.50
N GLN A 77 -4.26 -23.57 -11.06
CA GLN A 77 -4.24 -23.95 -12.46
C GLN A 77 -5.58 -24.56 -12.88
N GLN A 78 -6.02 -25.60 -12.17
CA GLN A 78 -7.25 -26.31 -12.47
C GLN A 78 -8.48 -25.39 -12.40
N THR A 79 -8.58 -24.56 -11.35
CA THR A 79 -9.73 -23.67 -11.17
C THR A 79 -9.79 -22.58 -12.24
N LEU A 80 -8.65 -22.00 -12.61
CA LEU A 80 -8.61 -20.98 -13.66
C LEU A 80 -8.91 -21.55 -15.05
N VAL A 81 -8.45 -22.76 -15.35
CA VAL A 81 -8.77 -23.47 -16.62
C VAL A 81 -10.27 -23.81 -16.66
N LEU A 82 -10.80 -24.36 -15.55
CA LEU A 82 -12.23 -24.69 -15.43
C LEU A 82 -13.14 -23.48 -15.69
N ASN A 83 -12.73 -22.29 -15.26
CA ASN A 83 -13.49 -21.05 -15.43
C ASN A 83 -13.12 -20.25 -16.69
N ASN A 84 -12.26 -20.79 -17.57
CA ASN A 84 -11.75 -20.09 -18.75
C ASN A 84 -11.09 -18.73 -18.46
N LEU A 85 -10.43 -18.61 -17.31
CA LEU A 85 -9.70 -17.42 -16.87
C LEU A 85 -8.19 -17.55 -17.04
N ARG A 86 -7.68 -18.78 -17.16
CA ARG A 86 -6.23 -19.07 -17.17
C ARG A 86 -5.46 -18.35 -18.28
N GLY A 87 -6.09 -18.13 -19.42
CA GLY A 87 -5.50 -17.42 -20.56
C GLY A 87 -5.20 -15.94 -20.31
N GLN A 88 -5.72 -15.33 -19.24
CA GLN A 88 -5.63 -13.89 -18.96
C GLN A 88 -4.55 -13.52 -17.94
N VAL A 89 -4.00 -14.49 -17.21
CA VAL A 89 -3.11 -14.24 -16.07
C VAL A 89 -1.87 -15.11 -16.16
N THR A 90 -0.71 -14.54 -15.83
CA THR A 90 0.50 -15.33 -15.62
C THR A 90 0.46 -15.95 -14.22
N LEU A 91 0.86 -17.21 -14.08
CA LEU A 91 1.06 -17.84 -12.77
C LEU A 91 2.55 -17.86 -12.41
N GLN A 92 2.89 -17.28 -11.26
CA GLN A 92 4.21 -17.38 -10.66
C GLN A 92 4.14 -18.29 -9.43
N THR A 93 5.21 -19.03 -9.14
CA THR A 93 5.31 -19.76 -7.87
C THR A 93 6.66 -19.51 -7.19
N ASP A 94 6.65 -19.47 -5.87
CA ASP A 94 7.86 -19.52 -5.04
C ASP A 94 7.67 -20.50 -3.87
N GLY A 95 8.76 -20.80 -3.16
CA GLY A 95 8.76 -21.76 -2.05
C GLY A 95 9.97 -22.70 -2.13
N GLN A 96 11.12 -22.22 -1.68
CA GLN A 96 12.38 -22.97 -1.65
C GLN A 96 12.80 -23.69 -2.95
N LEU A 97 12.46 -23.14 -4.12
CA LEU A 97 12.96 -23.62 -5.41
C LEU A 97 14.49 -23.51 -5.45
N LYS A 98 15.17 -24.61 -5.82
CA LYS A 98 16.64 -24.72 -5.77
C LYS A 98 17.26 -25.28 -7.04
N THR A 99 16.50 -26.01 -7.84
CA THR A 99 17.02 -26.80 -8.97
C THR A 99 16.20 -26.57 -10.24
N GLY A 100 16.79 -26.88 -11.40
CA GLY A 100 16.08 -26.91 -12.67
C GLY A 100 14.93 -27.91 -12.67
N ARG A 101 15.06 -29.02 -11.94
CA ARG A 101 13.97 -30.00 -11.77
C ARG A 101 12.77 -29.41 -11.04
N ASP A 102 12.98 -28.59 -10.01
CA ASP A 102 11.89 -27.92 -9.30
C ASP A 102 11.11 -27.01 -10.28
N ILE A 103 11.82 -26.26 -11.12
CA ILE A 103 11.23 -25.41 -12.16
C ILE A 103 10.37 -26.24 -13.12
N ILE A 104 10.91 -27.35 -13.64
CA ILE A 104 10.18 -28.24 -14.58
C ILE A 104 8.90 -28.80 -13.96
N LEU A 105 8.96 -29.27 -12.72
CA LEU A 105 7.79 -29.81 -12.02
C LEU A 105 6.73 -28.72 -11.79
N MET A 106 7.15 -27.53 -11.35
CA MET A 106 6.23 -26.41 -11.16
C MET A 106 5.63 -25.92 -12.49
N ALA A 107 6.40 -25.94 -13.58
CA ALA A 107 5.88 -25.64 -14.91
C ALA A 107 4.78 -26.62 -15.30
N MET A 108 5.02 -27.93 -15.16
CA MET A 108 4.02 -28.98 -15.42
C MET A 108 2.76 -28.85 -14.55
N LEU A 109 2.88 -28.30 -13.35
CA LEU A 109 1.74 -27.99 -12.46
C LEU A 109 1.01 -26.68 -12.80
N GLY A 110 1.58 -25.84 -13.67
CA GLY A 110 0.91 -24.66 -14.24
C GLY A 110 1.64 -23.33 -14.12
N ALA A 111 2.82 -23.27 -13.50
CA ALA A 111 3.59 -22.03 -13.38
C ALA A 111 4.28 -21.63 -14.69
N GLU A 112 4.38 -20.32 -14.92
CA GLU A 112 5.10 -19.69 -16.03
C GLU A 112 6.34 -18.92 -15.51
N GLU A 113 6.28 -18.42 -14.28
CA GLU A 113 7.37 -17.70 -13.63
C GLU A 113 7.76 -18.35 -12.28
N PHE A 114 9.03 -18.20 -11.89
CA PHE A 114 9.60 -18.89 -10.73
C PHE A 114 10.35 -17.91 -9.84
N GLY A 115 9.93 -17.80 -8.58
CA GLY A 115 10.53 -16.88 -7.60
C GLY A 115 11.61 -17.54 -6.75
N PHE A 116 12.74 -16.87 -6.60
CA PHE A 116 13.89 -17.33 -5.81
C PHE A 116 14.29 -16.27 -4.78
N ALA A 117 14.33 -16.68 -3.51
CA ALA A 117 14.78 -15.82 -2.42
C ALA A 117 15.92 -16.48 -1.63
N THR A 118 15.63 -17.52 -0.85
CA THR A 118 16.63 -18.19 0.00
C THR A 118 17.82 -18.72 -0.78
N SER A 119 17.61 -19.38 -1.91
CA SER A 119 18.70 -19.89 -2.77
C SER A 119 19.60 -18.75 -3.26
N ALA A 120 19.02 -17.62 -3.67
CA ALA A 120 19.76 -16.42 -4.07
C ALA A 120 20.54 -15.81 -2.88
N LEU A 121 19.94 -15.77 -1.68
CA LEU A 121 20.63 -15.30 -0.47
C LEU A 121 21.82 -16.22 -0.10
N ILE A 122 21.70 -17.54 -0.28
CA ILE A 122 22.79 -18.50 -0.05
C ILE A 122 23.94 -18.25 -1.04
N VAL A 123 23.61 -18.06 -2.32
CA VAL A 123 24.59 -17.71 -3.35
C VAL A 123 25.32 -16.40 -3.03
N LEU A 124 24.64 -15.44 -2.40
CA LEU A 124 25.24 -14.19 -1.91
C LEU A 124 25.99 -14.33 -0.57
N GLY A 125 26.06 -15.52 0.02
CA GLY A 125 26.86 -15.82 1.21
C GLY A 125 26.07 -16.13 2.48
N CYS A 126 24.74 -16.23 2.43
CA CYS A 126 23.96 -16.66 3.59
C CYS A 126 24.36 -18.08 4.03
N VAL A 127 24.84 -18.20 5.26
CA VAL A 127 25.23 -19.47 5.89
C VAL A 127 24.10 -20.15 6.68
N MET A 128 22.85 -19.74 6.44
CA MET A 128 21.65 -20.31 7.07
C MET A 128 21.66 -20.32 8.61
N MET A 129 22.24 -19.29 9.24
CA MET A 129 22.33 -19.15 10.70
C MET A 129 20.96 -18.90 11.39
N ARG A 130 19.95 -18.45 10.64
CA ARG A 130 18.57 -18.17 11.14
C ARG A 130 18.49 -17.15 12.29
N LYS A 131 19.39 -16.16 12.29
CA LYS A 131 19.43 -15.02 13.24
C LYS A 131 19.10 -13.68 12.58
N CYS A 132 18.33 -13.70 11.50
CA CYS A 132 18.00 -12.50 10.72
C CYS A 132 17.26 -11.44 11.57
N HIS A 133 16.33 -11.87 12.43
CA HIS A 133 15.48 -11.01 13.26
C HIS A 133 16.19 -10.28 14.39
N ILE A 134 17.40 -10.69 14.79
CA ILE A 134 18.14 -10.06 15.90
C ILE A 134 19.25 -9.12 15.43
N ASN A 135 19.31 -8.81 14.13
CA ASN A 135 20.28 -7.88 13.55
C ASN A 135 21.76 -8.31 13.67
N THR A 136 22.06 -9.60 13.90
CA THR A 136 23.43 -10.13 14.09
C THR A 136 23.91 -11.05 12.97
N CYS A 137 23.57 -10.76 11.71
CA CYS A 137 24.00 -11.60 10.59
C CYS A 137 25.55 -11.60 10.47
N PRO A 138 26.23 -12.77 10.55
CA PRO A 138 27.69 -12.81 10.60
C PRO A 138 28.36 -12.45 9.27
N VAL A 139 27.61 -12.50 8.18
CA VAL A 139 28.05 -12.35 6.79
C VAL A 139 27.45 -11.12 6.12
N GLY A 140 26.88 -10.19 6.89
CA GLY A 140 26.39 -8.91 6.39
C GLY A 140 25.15 -8.97 5.48
N VAL A 141 24.45 -10.11 5.40
CA VAL A 141 23.27 -10.27 4.53
C VAL A 141 22.01 -9.63 5.14
N ALA A 142 21.62 -10.04 6.34
CA ALA A 142 20.38 -9.60 7.01
C ALA A 142 20.70 -8.83 8.30
N THR A 143 21.31 -7.66 8.16
CA THR A 143 21.69 -6.78 9.28
C THR A 143 21.79 -5.32 8.83
N GLN A 144 21.40 -4.40 9.70
CA GLN A 144 21.61 -2.96 9.57
C GLN A 144 22.82 -2.47 10.38
N ASN A 145 23.47 -3.35 11.16
CA ASN A 145 24.69 -3.00 11.89
C ASN A 145 25.85 -2.74 10.92
N GLU A 146 26.46 -1.57 11.00
CA GLU A 146 27.49 -1.13 10.04
C GLU A 146 28.72 -2.05 10.00
N GLU A 147 29.20 -2.50 11.16
CA GLU A 147 30.36 -3.40 11.25
C GLU A 147 30.07 -4.79 10.68
N LEU A 148 28.84 -5.27 10.83
CA LEU A 148 28.44 -6.55 10.24
C LEU A 148 28.18 -6.44 8.74
N ARG A 149 27.62 -5.32 8.25
CA ARG A 149 27.43 -5.07 6.81
C ARG A 149 28.75 -5.06 6.04
N LYS A 150 29.86 -4.59 6.64
CA LYS A 150 31.21 -4.65 6.05
C LYS A 150 31.67 -6.08 5.73
N ARG A 151 31.04 -7.11 6.32
CA ARG A 151 31.34 -8.53 6.08
C ARG A 151 30.58 -9.12 4.88
N PHE A 152 29.75 -8.34 4.21
CA PHE A 152 29.05 -8.78 3.00
C PHE A 152 30.04 -8.90 1.84
N HIS A 153 30.17 -10.10 1.29
CA HIS A 153 31.06 -10.40 0.17
C HIS A 153 30.32 -10.92 -1.07
N GLY A 154 28.98 -10.90 -1.05
CA GLY A 154 28.16 -11.32 -2.19
C GLY A 154 28.37 -10.41 -3.40
N ARG A 155 28.37 -10.99 -4.59
CA ARG A 155 28.54 -10.26 -5.85
C ARG A 155 27.46 -10.65 -6.86
N SER A 156 27.13 -9.74 -7.77
CA SER A 156 26.11 -9.96 -8.79
C SER A 156 26.47 -11.11 -9.74
N GLU A 157 27.75 -11.31 -10.02
CA GLU A 157 28.24 -12.39 -10.89
C GLU A 157 27.88 -13.78 -10.33
N TYR A 158 27.79 -13.92 -9.00
CA TYR A 158 27.41 -15.19 -8.38
C TYR A 158 25.95 -15.53 -8.68
N LEU A 159 25.06 -14.52 -8.67
CA LEU A 159 23.66 -14.71 -9.04
C LEU A 159 23.52 -15.00 -10.54
N ILE A 160 24.26 -14.29 -11.40
CA ILE A 160 24.27 -14.54 -12.84
C ILE A 160 24.65 -15.99 -13.12
N ASN A 161 25.73 -16.48 -12.50
CA ASN A 161 26.18 -17.87 -12.65
C ASN A 161 25.13 -18.86 -12.14
N PHE A 162 24.55 -18.62 -10.96
CA PHE A 162 23.51 -19.47 -10.39
C PHE A 162 22.30 -19.61 -11.32
N PHE A 163 21.75 -18.51 -11.82
CA PHE A 163 20.62 -18.54 -12.74
C PHE A 163 20.99 -19.11 -14.11
N THR A 164 22.23 -18.91 -14.58
CA THR A 164 22.73 -19.54 -15.81
C THR A 164 22.77 -21.06 -15.67
N PHE A 165 23.24 -21.58 -14.53
CA PHE A 165 23.26 -23.02 -14.28
C PHE A 165 21.85 -23.60 -14.15
N LEU A 166 20.93 -22.90 -13.47
CA LEU A 166 19.52 -23.31 -13.41
C LEU A 166 18.87 -23.37 -14.79
N ALA A 167 19.09 -22.34 -15.62
CA ALA A 167 18.55 -22.30 -16.98
C ALA A 167 19.13 -23.41 -17.85
N GLN A 168 20.42 -23.72 -17.70
CA GLN A 168 21.06 -24.83 -18.39
C GLN A 168 20.44 -26.18 -17.98
N GLU A 169 20.25 -26.42 -16.68
CA GLU A 169 19.62 -27.65 -16.18
C GLU A 169 18.16 -27.78 -16.67
N VAL A 170 17.39 -26.68 -16.70
CA VAL A 170 16.04 -26.66 -17.29
C VAL A 170 16.07 -27.08 -18.75
N ARG A 171 17.00 -26.55 -19.55
CA ARG A 171 17.15 -26.91 -20.97
C ARG A 171 17.51 -28.38 -21.17
N GLU A 172 18.32 -28.95 -20.29
CA GLU A 172 18.67 -30.37 -20.31
C GLU A 172 17.42 -31.24 -20.08
N TYR A 173 16.58 -30.91 -19.11
CA TYR A 173 15.30 -31.60 -18.90
C TYR A 173 14.32 -31.43 -20.06
N LEU A 174 14.21 -30.22 -20.64
CA LEU A 174 13.35 -30.00 -21.81
C LEU A 174 13.79 -30.88 -22.99
N ALA A 175 15.10 -30.99 -23.23
CA ALA A 175 15.66 -31.87 -24.25
C ALA A 175 15.39 -33.36 -23.95
N GLU A 176 15.46 -33.79 -22.69
CA GLU A 176 15.12 -35.15 -22.28
C GLU A 176 13.63 -35.48 -22.50
N ILE A 177 12.75 -34.52 -22.23
CA ILE A 177 11.29 -34.63 -22.49
C ILE A 177 10.98 -34.61 -23.99
N GLY A 178 11.83 -33.97 -24.80
CA GLY A 178 11.66 -33.84 -26.25
C GLY A 178 10.90 -32.58 -26.68
N VAL A 179 11.04 -31.48 -25.93
CA VAL A 179 10.43 -30.17 -26.23
C VAL A 179 11.49 -29.06 -26.28
N GLU A 180 11.20 -27.98 -27.01
CA GLU A 180 12.15 -26.86 -27.16
C GLU A 180 11.82 -25.68 -26.23
N ARG A 181 10.55 -25.49 -25.85
CA ARG A 181 10.10 -24.34 -25.06
C ARG A 181 9.53 -24.78 -23.73
N LEU A 182 9.81 -24.01 -22.67
CA LEU A 182 9.22 -24.27 -21.35
C LEU A 182 7.69 -24.17 -21.37
N GLU A 183 7.15 -23.26 -22.19
CA GLU A 183 5.71 -23.07 -22.39
C GLU A 183 5.00 -24.36 -22.86
N ASP A 184 5.69 -25.22 -23.63
CA ASP A 184 5.12 -26.46 -24.18
C ASP A 184 4.76 -27.49 -23.10
N ILE A 185 5.32 -27.35 -21.90
CA ILE A 185 5.06 -28.23 -20.75
C ILE A 185 4.20 -27.58 -19.67
N VAL A 186 3.82 -26.31 -19.82
CA VAL A 186 3.06 -25.61 -18.78
C VAL A 186 1.67 -26.25 -18.61
N GLY A 187 1.37 -26.70 -17.40
CA GLY A 187 0.11 -27.38 -17.07
C GLY A 187 0.00 -28.82 -17.64
N ARG A 188 1.07 -29.38 -18.21
CA ARG A 188 1.11 -30.76 -18.73
C ARG A 188 1.41 -31.77 -17.64
N THR A 189 0.48 -31.92 -16.70
CA THR A 189 0.59 -32.90 -15.60
C THR A 189 0.66 -34.35 -16.08
N ASP A 190 0.22 -34.63 -17.32
CA ASP A 190 0.34 -35.94 -17.97
C ASP A 190 1.79 -36.40 -18.18
N LEU A 191 2.76 -35.48 -18.15
CA LEU A 191 4.19 -35.79 -18.22
C LEU A 191 4.79 -36.23 -16.87
N ILE A 192 4.04 -36.07 -15.77
CA ILE A 192 4.51 -36.43 -14.43
C ILE A 192 4.24 -37.91 -14.14
N VAL A 193 5.30 -38.72 -14.19
CA VAL A 193 5.23 -40.13 -13.84
C VAL A 193 5.57 -40.36 -12.37
N ARG A 194 4.65 -41.01 -11.63
CA ARG A 194 4.87 -41.37 -10.23
C ARG A 194 5.91 -42.48 -10.13
N LYS A 195 6.91 -42.32 -9.26
CA LYS A 195 7.83 -43.42 -8.93
C LYS A 195 7.07 -44.57 -8.25
N PRO A 196 7.44 -45.84 -8.52
CA PRO A 196 6.84 -46.99 -7.84
C PRO A 196 6.95 -46.86 -6.32
N VAL A 197 5.88 -47.25 -5.62
CA VAL A 197 5.84 -47.24 -4.16
C VAL A 197 6.74 -48.37 -3.64
N GLY A 198 7.88 -48.03 -3.03
CA GLY A 198 8.73 -49.01 -2.33
C GLY A 198 8.06 -49.60 -1.08
N ASN A 199 8.80 -50.40 -0.30
CA ASN A 199 8.26 -51.13 0.87
C ASN A 199 7.84 -50.27 2.08
N ASN A 200 7.77 -48.94 1.97
CA ASN A 200 7.32 -48.08 3.06
C ASN A 200 5.78 -48.02 3.12
N PRO A 201 5.13 -48.54 4.17
CA PRO A 201 3.66 -48.55 4.27
C PRO A 201 3.05 -47.14 4.29
N LYS A 202 3.79 -46.11 4.73
CA LYS A 202 3.29 -44.73 4.74
C LYS A 202 3.08 -44.14 3.35
N HIS A 203 3.84 -44.59 2.35
CA HIS A 203 3.68 -44.10 0.98
C HIS A 203 2.34 -44.49 0.37
N LYS A 204 1.75 -45.61 0.82
CA LYS A 204 0.41 -46.06 0.39
C LYS A 204 -0.72 -45.13 0.85
N LEU A 205 -0.44 -44.21 1.79
CA LEU A 205 -1.40 -43.24 2.29
C LEU A 205 -1.48 -41.98 1.43
N LEU A 206 -0.57 -41.80 0.47
CA LEU A 206 -0.52 -40.62 -0.38
C LEU A 206 -1.31 -40.86 -1.66
N ASN A 207 -2.20 -39.93 -1.99
CA ASN A 207 -2.92 -39.89 -3.26
C ASN A 207 -2.65 -38.54 -3.95
N PHE A 208 -2.06 -38.60 -5.16
CA PHE A 208 -1.75 -37.42 -5.98
C PHE A 208 -2.75 -37.21 -7.12
N ASP A 209 -3.85 -37.93 -7.18
CA ASP A 209 -4.80 -37.90 -8.32
C ASP A 209 -5.39 -36.51 -8.47
N LYS A 210 -5.76 -35.86 -7.36
CA LYS A 210 -6.23 -34.47 -7.36
C LYS A 210 -5.14 -33.49 -7.78
N LEU A 211 -3.89 -33.71 -7.35
CA LEU A 211 -2.77 -32.84 -7.71
C LEU A 211 -2.44 -32.91 -9.20
N LEU A 212 -2.52 -34.11 -9.79
CA LEU A 212 -2.15 -34.34 -11.19
C LEU A 212 -3.34 -34.29 -12.15
N ALA A 213 -4.55 -34.06 -11.64
CA ALA A 213 -5.74 -33.95 -12.47
C ALA A 213 -5.59 -32.81 -13.48
N ARG A 214 -5.95 -33.11 -14.73
CA ARG A 214 -5.98 -32.14 -15.82
C ARG A 214 -7.43 -31.85 -16.19
N ILE A 215 -7.74 -30.57 -16.34
CA ILE A 215 -9.05 -30.13 -16.85
C ILE A 215 -8.94 -30.05 -18.36
N ASP A 216 -9.71 -30.88 -19.07
CA ASP A 216 -9.74 -30.91 -20.53
C ASP A 216 -11.07 -30.34 -21.04
N ASN A 217 -11.14 -29.02 -21.11
CA ASN A 217 -12.31 -28.27 -21.58
C ASN A 217 -11.98 -27.32 -22.75
N GLY A 218 -10.79 -27.48 -23.36
CA GLY A 218 -10.30 -26.62 -24.45
C GLY A 218 -9.84 -25.22 -24.03
N ALA A 219 -9.88 -24.85 -22.75
CA ALA A 219 -9.36 -23.56 -22.30
C ALA A 219 -7.81 -23.52 -22.32
N ALA A 220 -7.25 -22.32 -22.38
CA ALA A 220 -5.81 -22.12 -22.37
C ALA A 220 -5.18 -22.61 -21.05
N LEU A 221 -4.00 -23.23 -21.13
CA LEU A 221 -3.26 -23.73 -19.96
C LEU A 221 -2.25 -22.72 -19.40
N PHE A 222 -1.93 -21.69 -20.18
CA PHE A 222 -1.03 -20.60 -19.82
C PHE A 222 -1.56 -19.26 -20.37
N ARG A 223 -0.91 -18.13 -20.04
CA ARG A 223 -1.39 -16.82 -20.48
C ARG A 223 -1.22 -16.67 -21.99
N VAL A 224 -2.29 -16.27 -22.67
CA VAL A 224 -2.32 -16.04 -24.14
C VAL A 224 -2.87 -14.67 -24.52
N ILE A 225 -3.52 -13.97 -23.58
CA ILE A 225 -4.07 -12.62 -23.78
C ILE A 225 -3.75 -11.71 -22.60
N ASP A 226 -3.74 -10.41 -22.88
CA ASP A 226 -3.57 -9.37 -21.87
C ASP A 226 -4.91 -9.02 -21.21
N GLN A 227 -4.84 -8.59 -19.95
CA GLN A 227 -5.99 -8.04 -19.25
C GLN A 227 -6.39 -6.69 -19.83
N LYS A 228 -7.69 -6.49 -20.04
CA LYS A 228 -8.27 -5.17 -20.32
C LYS A 228 -8.67 -4.50 -19.01
N HIS A 229 -7.89 -3.51 -18.59
CA HIS A 229 -8.02 -2.80 -17.30
C HIS A 229 -9.08 -1.69 -17.29
N GLN A 230 -9.66 -1.34 -18.44
CA GLN A 230 -10.71 -0.32 -18.59
C GLN A 230 -10.30 1.07 -18.08
N ILE A 231 -9.04 1.45 -18.32
CA ILE A 231 -8.50 2.76 -17.93
C ILE A 231 -8.53 3.79 -19.06
N ASP A 232 -8.96 3.40 -20.26
CA ASP A 232 -8.93 4.26 -21.45
C ASP A 232 -10.00 5.37 -21.44
N GLU A 233 -11.03 5.22 -20.60
CA GLU A 233 -12.21 6.09 -20.54
C GLU A 233 -12.38 6.76 -19.16
N VAL A 234 -11.35 6.74 -18.32
CA VAL A 234 -11.41 7.40 -17.00
C VAL A 234 -11.40 8.92 -17.14
N LYS A 235 -11.96 9.60 -16.13
CA LYS A 235 -12.01 11.08 -16.08
C LYS A 235 -10.66 11.74 -16.33
N ASP A 236 -9.58 11.12 -15.83
CA ASP A 236 -8.23 11.65 -15.97
C ASP A 236 -7.77 11.81 -17.41
N VAL A 237 -8.28 11.02 -18.36
CA VAL A 237 -7.92 11.17 -19.78
C VAL A 237 -8.32 12.55 -20.30
N GLU A 238 -9.49 13.04 -19.87
CA GLU A 238 -9.96 14.40 -20.16
C GLU A 238 -9.14 15.45 -19.40
N ILE A 239 -8.90 15.23 -18.10
CA ILE A 239 -8.17 16.17 -17.24
C ILE A 239 -6.74 16.37 -17.76
N ILE A 240 -6.02 15.29 -18.10
CA ILE A 240 -4.65 15.33 -18.62
C ILE A 240 -4.59 16.14 -19.91
N LYS A 241 -5.56 15.93 -20.82
CA LYS A 241 -5.63 16.69 -22.08
C LYS A 241 -5.81 18.18 -21.83
N ALA A 242 -6.68 18.56 -20.90
CA ALA A 242 -6.91 19.96 -20.53
C ALA A 242 -5.75 20.57 -19.72
N ALA A 243 -5.02 19.76 -18.94
CA ALA A 243 -3.90 20.17 -18.11
C ALA A 243 -2.55 20.19 -18.85
N ARG A 244 -2.52 20.02 -20.18
CA ARG A 244 -1.26 19.91 -20.95
C ARG A 244 -0.30 21.07 -20.71
N GLU A 245 -0.79 22.32 -20.64
CA GLU A 245 0.07 23.47 -20.38
C GLU A 245 0.70 23.45 -18.97
N ALA A 246 -0.04 22.94 -17.96
CA ALA A 246 0.49 22.73 -16.62
C ALA A 246 1.56 21.64 -16.60
N ILE A 247 1.27 20.50 -17.24
CA ILE A 247 2.17 19.33 -17.30
C ILE A 247 3.41 19.61 -18.15
N GLU A 248 3.30 20.39 -19.22
CA GLU A 248 4.42 20.64 -20.12
C GLU A 248 5.31 21.80 -19.68
N HIS A 249 4.68 22.89 -19.24
CA HIS A 249 5.34 24.18 -19.05
C HIS A 249 5.24 24.71 -17.61
N GLY A 250 4.58 24.00 -16.70
CA GLY A 250 4.37 24.47 -15.33
C GLY A 250 3.49 25.73 -15.25
N LYS A 251 2.63 25.97 -16.25
CA LYS A 251 1.70 27.10 -16.24
C LYS A 251 0.52 26.83 -15.34
N GLU A 252 0.05 27.87 -14.66
CA GLU A 252 -1.18 27.80 -13.88
C GLU A 252 -2.39 27.48 -14.77
N VAL A 253 -3.13 26.44 -14.42
CA VAL A 253 -4.36 26.01 -15.11
C VAL A 253 -5.47 25.78 -14.08
N SER A 254 -6.65 26.29 -14.38
CA SER A 254 -7.87 26.08 -13.59
C SER A 254 -8.92 25.34 -14.41
N LEU A 255 -9.49 24.27 -13.86
CA LEU A 255 -10.46 23.41 -14.52
C LEU A 255 -11.69 23.17 -13.62
N GLU A 256 -12.83 22.86 -14.21
CA GLU A 256 -14.06 22.53 -13.48
C GLU A 256 -14.79 21.36 -14.15
N TYR A 257 -15.21 20.36 -13.36
CA TYR A 257 -15.87 19.16 -13.83
C TYR A 257 -17.04 18.73 -12.93
N ALA A 258 -18.05 18.10 -13.53
CA ALA A 258 -18.99 17.27 -12.78
C ALA A 258 -18.35 15.90 -12.48
N ILE A 259 -18.65 15.35 -11.31
CA ILE A 259 -18.14 14.03 -10.89
C ILE A 259 -19.27 13.15 -10.34
N GLY A 260 -19.28 11.88 -10.75
CA GLY A 260 -20.20 10.85 -10.27
C GLY A 260 -19.48 9.74 -9.50
N ASN A 261 -20.22 8.95 -8.73
CA ASN A 261 -19.64 7.90 -7.88
C ASN A 261 -18.97 6.77 -8.71
N THR A 262 -19.27 6.70 -10.00
CA THR A 262 -18.62 5.83 -10.98
C THR A 262 -17.26 6.34 -11.44
N ASP A 263 -16.97 7.64 -11.29
CA ASP A 263 -15.68 8.27 -11.57
C ASP A 263 -14.71 7.96 -10.42
N ARG A 264 -14.12 6.77 -10.48
CA ARG A 264 -13.17 6.25 -9.47
C ARG A 264 -11.75 6.71 -9.80
N SER A 265 -10.92 6.86 -8.76
CA SER A 265 -9.49 7.19 -8.88
C SER A 265 -9.21 8.48 -9.66
N ALA A 266 -10.13 9.45 -9.63
CA ALA A 266 -9.94 10.71 -10.31
C ALA A 266 -8.72 11.47 -9.74
N GLY A 267 -7.83 11.93 -10.62
CA GLY A 267 -6.54 12.55 -10.33
C GLY A 267 -5.36 11.58 -10.25
N THR A 268 -5.59 10.27 -10.20
CA THR A 268 -4.54 9.28 -10.00
C THR A 268 -3.67 9.08 -11.24
N MET A 269 -4.26 8.99 -12.43
CA MET A 269 -3.49 8.86 -13.68
C MET A 269 -2.78 10.16 -14.03
N LEU A 270 -3.42 11.30 -13.80
CA LEU A 270 -2.81 12.61 -13.91
C LEU A 270 -1.54 12.71 -13.05
N SER A 271 -1.62 12.24 -11.80
CA SER A 271 -0.48 12.23 -10.88
C SER A 271 0.63 11.31 -11.36
N GLY A 272 0.28 10.15 -11.91
CA GLY A 272 1.23 9.25 -12.57
C GLY A 272 2.00 9.89 -13.73
N VAL A 273 1.30 10.64 -14.59
CA VAL A 273 1.91 11.38 -15.72
C VAL A 273 2.88 12.46 -15.21
N ILE A 274 2.49 13.23 -14.19
CA ILE A 274 3.34 14.27 -13.60
C ILE A 274 4.56 13.64 -12.91
N ALA A 275 4.36 12.60 -12.11
CA ALA A 275 5.44 11.88 -11.42
C ALA A 275 6.44 11.26 -12.40
N ALA A 276 5.96 10.70 -13.52
CA ALA A 276 6.84 10.15 -14.56
C ALA A 276 7.77 11.20 -15.19
N LYS A 277 7.34 12.47 -15.22
CA LYS A 277 8.12 13.58 -15.80
C LYS A 277 8.97 14.32 -14.76
N TYR A 278 8.45 14.55 -13.57
CA TYR A 278 9.05 15.44 -12.56
C TYR A 278 9.55 14.71 -11.31
N GLY A 279 9.27 13.41 -11.18
CA GLY A 279 9.58 12.64 -9.97
C GLY A 279 8.85 13.20 -8.74
N GLU A 280 9.46 13.01 -7.57
CA GLU A 280 8.91 13.46 -6.28
C GLU A 280 8.73 14.98 -6.16
N LYS A 281 9.46 15.76 -6.96
CA LYS A 281 9.35 17.23 -6.94
C LYS A 281 7.97 17.71 -7.38
N GLY A 282 7.30 16.95 -8.24
CA GLY A 282 6.01 17.34 -8.82
C GLY A 282 6.06 18.67 -9.58
N LEU A 283 4.93 19.38 -9.58
CA LEU A 283 4.81 20.71 -10.15
C LEU A 283 4.99 21.79 -9.06
N PRO A 284 5.32 23.05 -9.43
CA PRO A 284 5.24 24.17 -8.51
C PRO A 284 3.87 24.25 -7.81
N GLU A 285 3.83 24.78 -6.60
CA GLU A 285 2.57 24.91 -5.86
C GLU A 285 1.54 25.73 -6.65
N ASN A 286 0.26 25.34 -6.57
CA ASN A 286 -0.85 26.00 -7.24
C ASN A 286 -0.83 25.98 -8.78
N THR A 287 -0.01 25.12 -9.40
CA THR A 287 0.05 24.99 -10.87
C THR A 287 -1.25 24.44 -11.47
N LEU A 288 -1.91 23.46 -10.83
CA LEU A 288 -3.13 22.87 -11.38
C LEU A 288 -4.26 22.87 -10.34
N ASN A 289 -5.31 23.64 -10.61
CA ASN A 289 -6.46 23.80 -9.73
C ASN A 289 -7.69 23.19 -10.37
N VAL A 290 -8.22 22.09 -9.83
CA VAL A 290 -9.38 21.39 -10.39
C VAL A 290 -10.53 21.42 -9.40
N LYS A 291 -11.65 21.99 -9.85
CA LYS A 291 -12.91 21.99 -9.10
C LYS A 291 -13.78 20.85 -9.58
N PHE A 292 -14.38 20.13 -8.65
CA PHE A 292 -15.33 19.06 -8.91
C PHE A 292 -16.65 19.35 -8.20
N LYS A 293 -17.75 18.98 -8.85
CA LYS A 293 -19.08 19.09 -8.27
C LYS A 293 -19.84 17.76 -8.41
N GLY A 294 -20.27 17.18 -7.30
CA GLY A 294 -21.01 15.92 -7.28
C GLY A 294 -20.51 14.93 -6.22
N SER A 295 -20.65 13.64 -6.50
CA SER A 295 -20.30 12.55 -5.58
C SER A 295 -19.09 11.82 -6.17
N ALA A 296 -17.92 11.91 -5.55
CA ALA A 296 -16.71 11.28 -6.07
C ALA A 296 -16.68 9.78 -5.74
N GLY A 297 -16.26 8.96 -6.70
CA GLY A 297 -16.06 7.52 -6.48
C GLY A 297 -14.91 7.21 -5.52
N GLN A 298 -14.66 5.92 -5.31
CA GLN A 298 -13.55 5.44 -4.48
C GLN A 298 -12.20 5.98 -4.98
N SER A 299 -11.27 6.20 -4.06
CA SER A 299 -9.89 6.62 -4.34
C SER A 299 -9.75 8.00 -5.00
N PHE A 300 -10.69 8.92 -4.76
CA PHE A 300 -10.58 10.31 -5.24
C PHE A 300 -9.27 10.96 -4.76
N GLY A 301 -8.44 11.43 -5.69
CA GLY A 301 -7.13 12.01 -5.39
C GLY A 301 -6.14 11.00 -4.81
N ALA A 302 -6.27 9.70 -5.11
CA ALA A 302 -5.25 8.74 -4.70
C ALA A 302 -3.91 9.03 -5.39
N PHE A 303 -2.83 9.02 -4.62
CA PHE A 303 -1.45 9.35 -5.02
C PHE A 303 -1.28 10.77 -5.56
N LEU A 304 -2.14 11.72 -5.16
CA LEU A 304 -2.10 13.09 -5.68
C LEU A 304 -0.75 13.77 -5.36
N VAL A 305 -0.04 14.17 -6.40
CA VAL A 305 1.30 14.77 -6.31
C VAL A 305 1.28 16.28 -6.11
N GLN A 306 2.41 16.81 -5.66
CA GLN A 306 2.62 18.24 -5.45
C GLN A 306 2.30 19.09 -6.69
N GLY A 307 1.67 20.24 -6.43
CA GLY A 307 1.25 21.22 -7.44
C GLY A 307 -0.16 21.02 -7.98
N ILE A 308 -0.85 19.94 -7.57
CA ILE A 308 -2.26 19.69 -7.88
C ILE A 308 -3.13 20.02 -6.66
N ASN A 309 -4.15 20.85 -6.88
CA ASN A 309 -5.15 21.25 -5.89
C ASN A 309 -6.54 20.83 -6.35
N PHE A 310 -7.18 19.91 -5.63
CA PHE A 310 -8.54 19.49 -5.87
C PHE A 310 -9.50 20.15 -4.90
N LYS A 311 -10.60 20.69 -5.40
CA LYS A 311 -11.71 21.20 -4.59
C LYS A 311 -12.98 20.46 -4.98
N LEU A 312 -13.51 19.67 -4.06
CA LEU A 312 -14.74 18.91 -4.26
C LEU A 312 -15.89 19.57 -3.51
N GLU A 313 -16.90 20.00 -4.25
CA GLU A 313 -18.17 20.46 -3.71
C GLU A 313 -19.22 19.35 -3.86
N GLY A 314 -19.53 18.67 -2.75
CA GLY A 314 -20.40 17.50 -2.70
C GLY A 314 -19.94 16.50 -1.64
N GLU A 315 -19.69 15.26 -2.04
CA GLU A 315 -19.30 14.16 -1.15
C GLU A 315 -18.31 13.22 -1.84
N ALA A 316 -17.62 12.38 -1.07
CA ALA A 316 -16.69 11.37 -1.59
C ALA A 316 -16.95 9.99 -0.97
N ASN A 317 -16.56 8.92 -1.66
CA ASN A 317 -16.58 7.58 -1.10
C ASN A 317 -15.27 7.27 -0.35
N ASP A 318 -14.97 5.99 -0.12
CA ASP A 318 -13.77 5.53 0.58
C ASP A 318 -12.46 5.96 -0.11
N TYR A 319 -11.38 5.94 0.65
CA TYR A 319 -10.00 6.08 0.16
C TYR A 319 -9.65 7.46 -0.44
N LEU A 320 -10.40 8.52 -0.16
CA LEU A 320 -9.98 9.87 -0.56
C LEU A 320 -8.56 10.16 -0.06
N GLY A 321 -7.70 10.60 -0.98
CA GLY A 321 -6.30 10.88 -0.69
C GLY A 321 -5.47 9.65 -0.30
N LYS A 322 -5.88 8.43 -0.66
CA LYS A 322 -5.06 7.22 -0.46
C LYS A 322 -3.65 7.41 -1.03
N GLY A 323 -2.63 7.20 -0.20
CA GLY A 323 -1.24 7.41 -0.58
C GLY A 323 -0.92 8.83 -1.04
N LEU A 324 -1.60 9.86 -0.52
CA LEU A 324 -1.35 11.27 -0.88
C LEU A 324 0.15 11.60 -0.84
N SER A 325 0.63 12.30 -1.87
CA SER A 325 2.05 12.52 -2.13
C SER A 325 2.36 13.98 -2.49
N GLY A 326 1.77 14.91 -1.73
CA GLY A 326 2.07 16.34 -1.81
C GLY A 326 0.98 17.20 -2.43
N GLY A 327 -0.06 16.61 -3.02
CA GLY A 327 -1.23 17.33 -3.50
C GLY A 327 -2.11 17.86 -2.37
N ARG A 328 -3.02 18.78 -2.70
CA ARG A 328 -4.02 19.33 -1.77
C ARG A 328 -5.43 18.92 -2.18
N ILE A 329 -6.25 18.47 -1.22
CA ILE A 329 -7.67 18.16 -1.45
C ILE A 329 -8.51 18.94 -0.45
N SER A 330 -9.50 19.70 -0.91
CA SER A 330 -10.54 20.25 -0.04
C SER A 330 -11.91 19.70 -0.41
N LEU A 331 -12.69 19.33 0.60
CA LEU A 331 -14.03 18.76 0.46
C LEU A 331 -15.00 19.56 1.31
N ARG A 332 -16.10 20.01 0.69
CA ARG A 332 -17.19 20.71 1.37
C ARG A 332 -18.55 20.30 0.80
N PRO A 333 -19.64 20.45 1.57
CA PRO A 333 -20.98 20.24 1.05
C PRO A 333 -21.29 21.19 -0.11
N LEU A 334 -22.31 20.85 -0.90
CA LEU A 334 -22.89 21.79 -1.86
C LEU A 334 -23.31 23.07 -1.15
N VAL A 335 -23.06 24.23 -1.78
CA VAL A 335 -23.37 25.55 -1.18
C VAL A 335 -24.85 25.70 -0.81
N ARG A 336 -25.73 24.99 -1.51
CA ARG A 336 -27.19 24.97 -1.27
C ARG A 336 -27.65 24.00 -0.17
N SER A 337 -26.74 23.28 0.48
CA SER A 337 -27.08 22.35 1.55
C SER A 337 -27.56 23.08 2.79
N ASN A 338 -28.66 22.61 3.37
CA ASN A 338 -29.30 23.22 4.54
C ASN A 338 -29.00 22.50 5.87
N PHE A 339 -28.10 21.51 5.86
CA PHE A 339 -27.69 20.76 7.04
C PHE A 339 -26.37 21.29 7.62
N GLU A 340 -26.13 21.01 8.90
CA GLU A 340 -24.87 21.27 9.60
C GLU A 340 -23.83 20.25 9.17
N ALA A 341 -22.72 20.70 8.58
CA ALA A 341 -21.72 19.83 7.97
C ALA A 341 -21.05 18.94 9.01
N GLU A 342 -20.72 19.51 10.16
CA GLU A 342 -20.07 18.87 11.31
C GLU A 342 -20.90 17.72 11.92
N LYS A 343 -22.20 17.63 11.60
CA LYS A 343 -23.09 16.55 12.05
C LYS A 343 -23.32 15.46 11.01
N ASN A 344 -22.80 15.61 9.79
CA ASN A 344 -23.12 14.74 8.67
C ASN A 344 -21.86 14.12 8.03
N THR A 345 -21.96 12.87 7.63
CA THR A 345 -20.89 12.18 6.91
C THR A 345 -20.79 12.72 5.48
N ILE A 346 -19.58 13.10 5.07
CA ILE A 346 -19.27 13.64 3.74
C ILE A 346 -18.23 12.79 2.98
N ALA A 347 -17.47 11.95 3.68
CA ALA A 347 -16.57 10.99 3.06
C ALA A 347 -16.56 9.63 3.77
N GLY A 348 -16.15 8.59 3.05
CA GLY A 348 -16.13 7.20 3.53
C GLY A 348 -14.97 6.87 4.48
N ASN A 349 -14.43 5.67 4.34
CA ASN A 349 -13.46 5.06 5.22
C ASN A 349 -12.04 5.08 4.66
N THR A 350 -11.05 4.86 5.53
CA THR A 350 -9.64 4.60 5.13
C THR A 350 -9.05 5.73 4.27
N LEU A 351 -9.48 6.96 4.55
CA LEU A 351 -8.94 8.17 3.93
C LEU A 351 -7.48 8.35 4.34
N LEU A 352 -6.69 8.93 3.43
CA LEU A 352 -5.27 9.19 3.64
C LEU A 352 -4.43 7.93 3.95
N TYR A 353 -4.91 6.75 3.53
CA TYR A 353 -4.21 5.51 3.81
C TYR A 353 -2.78 5.53 3.28
N GLY A 354 -1.80 5.51 4.19
CA GLY A 354 -0.38 5.51 3.83
C GLY A 354 0.11 6.80 3.19
N ALA A 355 -0.60 7.93 3.37
CA ALA A 355 -0.18 9.22 2.84
C ALA A 355 1.21 9.63 3.36
N THR A 356 2.04 10.19 2.50
CA THR A 356 3.44 10.56 2.82
C THR A 356 3.64 12.08 2.92
N SER A 357 2.84 12.86 2.20
CA SER A 357 2.87 14.33 2.24
C SER A 357 1.58 14.88 1.61
N GLY A 358 1.37 16.20 1.72
CA GLY A 358 0.19 16.89 1.18
C GLY A 358 -0.83 17.25 2.25
N GLU A 359 -1.94 17.85 1.82
CA GLU A 359 -2.91 18.51 2.70
C GLU A 359 -4.34 18.12 2.35
N VAL A 360 -5.16 17.83 3.36
CA VAL A 360 -6.58 17.51 3.20
C VAL A 360 -7.45 18.28 4.19
N TYR A 361 -8.47 18.97 3.69
CA TYR A 361 -9.40 19.78 4.48
C TYR A 361 -10.85 19.35 4.20
N ILE A 362 -11.54 18.80 5.20
CA ILE A 362 -12.85 18.16 5.04
C ILE A 362 -13.88 18.83 5.96
N ASN A 363 -14.81 19.56 5.37
CA ASN A 363 -15.92 20.20 6.06
C ASN A 363 -17.07 19.19 6.21
N GLY A 364 -16.95 18.34 7.23
CA GLY A 364 -17.92 17.32 7.61
C GLY A 364 -17.26 16.12 8.29
N ARG A 365 -18.08 15.11 8.63
CA ARG A 365 -17.62 13.87 9.27
C ARG A 365 -17.15 12.85 8.24
N VAL A 366 -16.23 11.99 8.64
CA VAL A 366 -15.75 10.86 7.82
C VAL A 366 -15.94 9.54 8.55
N GLY A 367 -15.83 8.44 7.79
CA GLY A 367 -15.94 7.08 8.31
C GLY A 367 -14.74 6.63 9.14
N GLU A 368 -14.58 5.31 9.21
CA GLU A 368 -13.57 4.62 10.00
C GLU A 368 -12.16 4.74 9.40
N ARG A 369 -11.14 4.53 10.23
CA ARG A 369 -9.72 4.48 9.82
C ARG A 369 -9.24 5.74 9.09
N PHE A 370 -9.75 6.90 9.48
CA PHE A 370 -9.23 8.17 8.97
C PHE A 370 -7.74 8.31 9.30
N ALA A 371 -6.92 8.68 8.31
CA ALA A 371 -5.47 8.84 8.44
C ALA A 371 -4.73 7.58 8.91
N VAL A 372 -5.25 6.39 8.60
CA VAL A 372 -4.58 5.13 8.89
C VAL A 372 -3.24 5.05 8.17
N ARG A 373 -2.16 4.73 8.90
CA ARG A 373 -0.78 4.74 8.39
C ARG A 373 -0.32 6.07 7.77
N ASN A 374 -0.95 7.19 8.11
CA ASN A 374 -0.44 8.50 7.69
C ASN A 374 1.02 8.67 8.17
N SER A 375 1.89 9.02 7.24
CA SER A 375 3.34 9.10 7.43
C SER A 375 3.87 10.52 7.24
N GLY A 376 3.03 11.49 6.90
CA GLY A 376 3.49 12.87 6.69
C GLY A 376 2.47 13.87 6.14
N ALA A 377 1.24 13.46 5.82
CA ALA A 377 0.21 14.39 5.38
C ALA A 377 -0.42 15.18 6.53
N ILE A 378 -0.93 16.37 6.19
CA ILE A 378 -1.70 17.24 7.06
C ILE A 378 -3.19 17.03 6.76
N ALA A 379 -4.01 16.89 7.80
CA ALA A 379 -5.45 16.71 7.65
C ALA A 379 -6.24 17.52 8.69
N VAL A 380 -7.32 18.17 8.27
CA VAL A 380 -8.34 18.75 9.17
C VAL A 380 -9.71 18.23 8.77
N VAL A 381 -10.46 17.71 9.75
CA VAL A 381 -11.78 17.11 9.57
C VAL A 381 -12.70 17.47 10.73
N GLU A 382 -14.02 17.41 10.54
CA GLU A 382 -15.01 17.84 11.56
C GLU A 382 -15.62 16.66 12.35
N GLY A 383 -15.05 15.47 12.20
CA GLY A 383 -15.37 14.28 12.97
C GLY A 383 -14.93 13.02 12.24
N ALA A 384 -14.62 11.97 12.96
CA ALA A 384 -14.11 10.72 12.40
C ALA A 384 -14.74 9.50 13.10
N GLY A 385 -14.83 8.37 12.39
CA GLY A 385 -15.28 7.10 12.96
C GLY A 385 -14.22 6.42 13.83
N ASP A 386 -14.41 5.12 14.06
CA ASP A 386 -13.47 4.29 14.83
C ASP A 386 -12.09 4.22 14.15
N HIS A 387 -11.04 3.98 14.93
CA HIS A 387 -9.67 3.75 14.45
C HIS A 387 -9.01 4.94 13.74
N CYS A 388 -9.42 6.17 14.06
CA CYS A 388 -8.75 7.36 13.55
C CYS A 388 -7.27 7.39 13.99
N CYS A 389 -6.37 7.75 13.07
CA CYS A 389 -4.90 7.76 13.24
C CYS A 389 -4.27 6.39 13.57
N GLU A 390 -4.96 5.28 13.28
CA GLU A 390 -4.43 3.93 13.48
C GLU A 390 -3.11 3.75 12.69
N TYR A 391 -2.06 3.27 13.35
CA TYR A 391 -0.72 3.07 12.78
C TYR A 391 -0.06 4.32 12.16
N MET A 392 -0.48 5.54 12.52
CA MET A 392 0.14 6.77 12.04
C MET A 392 1.60 6.88 12.52
N THR A 393 2.50 7.23 11.61
CA THR A 393 3.96 7.33 11.83
C THR A 393 4.50 8.75 11.58
N GLY A 394 3.67 9.67 11.09
CA GLY A 394 4.04 11.06 10.81
C GLY A 394 2.85 11.87 10.32
N GLY A 395 3.05 13.18 10.12
CA GLY A 395 1.98 14.10 9.70
C GLY A 395 1.25 14.77 10.87
N ARG A 396 0.25 15.60 10.55
CA ARG A 396 -0.58 16.39 11.49
C ARG A 396 -2.05 16.12 11.22
N VAL A 397 -2.82 15.75 12.24
CA VAL A 397 -4.27 15.49 12.08
C VAL A 397 -5.04 16.31 13.10
N VAL A 398 -6.03 17.07 12.64
CA VAL A 398 -6.94 17.84 13.49
C VAL A 398 -8.35 17.33 13.30
N VAL A 399 -9.02 16.97 14.39
CA VAL A 399 -10.43 16.58 14.42
C VAL A 399 -11.21 17.62 15.22
N LEU A 400 -12.04 18.39 14.53
CA LEU A 400 -12.87 19.46 15.08
C LEU A 400 -14.22 18.93 15.60
N GLY A 401 -14.31 17.66 15.99
CA GLY A 401 -15.57 17.07 16.39
C GLY A 401 -15.40 15.69 17.00
N GLU A 402 -16.49 14.92 17.02
CA GLU A 402 -16.52 13.61 17.65
C GLU A 402 -15.64 12.60 16.90
N THR A 403 -14.98 11.75 17.68
CA THR A 403 -14.17 10.61 17.21
C THR A 403 -14.81 9.29 17.64
N GLY A 404 -14.60 8.24 16.87
CA GLY A 404 -14.92 6.88 17.29
C GLY A 404 -13.87 6.27 18.23
N ARG A 405 -14.07 4.99 18.57
CA ARG A 405 -13.24 4.21 19.49
C ARG A 405 -11.87 3.89 18.91
N ASN A 406 -10.94 3.53 19.80
CA ASN A 406 -9.61 3.02 19.46
C ASN A 406 -8.79 4.03 18.63
N PHE A 407 -8.96 5.32 18.91
CA PHE A 407 -8.17 6.40 18.32
C PHE A 407 -6.68 6.18 18.63
N ALA A 408 -5.81 6.45 17.66
CA ALA A 408 -4.35 6.35 17.77
C ALA A 408 -3.77 4.95 18.10
N ALA A 409 -4.54 3.87 17.90
CA ALA A 409 -4.03 2.52 18.07
C ALA A 409 -2.80 2.26 17.18
N GLY A 410 -1.67 1.86 17.78
CA GLY A 410 -0.42 1.64 17.06
C GLY A 410 0.23 2.91 16.48
N MET A 411 -0.24 4.10 16.84
CA MET A 411 0.35 5.36 16.41
C MET A 411 1.74 5.52 17.04
N SER A 412 2.77 5.60 16.19
CA SER A 412 4.18 5.64 16.62
C SER A 412 4.91 6.91 16.19
N GLY A 413 4.28 7.78 15.39
CA GLY A 413 4.81 9.12 15.09
C GLY A 413 3.75 10.09 14.60
N GLY A 414 4.09 11.39 14.60
CA GLY A 414 3.17 12.48 14.23
C GLY A 414 2.48 13.11 15.43
N VAL A 415 1.60 14.09 15.17
CA VAL A 415 0.82 14.81 16.20
C VAL A 415 -0.63 14.86 15.75
N ALA A 416 -1.55 14.57 16.67
CA ALA A 416 -2.97 14.78 16.45
C ALA A 416 -3.57 15.74 17.48
N TYR A 417 -4.64 16.43 17.08
CA TYR A 417 -5.40 17.34 17.92
C TYR A 417 -6.88 16.99 17.82
N VAL A 418 -7.57 16.91 18.94
CA VAL A 418 -9.02 16.65 19.00
C VAL A 418 -9.69 17.72 19.83
N TRP A 419 -10.76 18.31 19.29
CA TRP A 419 -11.61 19.21 20.05
C TRP A 419 -12.52 18.40 20.99
N ASN A 420 -12.15 18.32 22.26
CA ASN A 420 -12.79 17.49 23.28
C ASN A 420 -13.92 18.24 24.00
N LYS A 421 -14.93 18.68 23.25
CA LYS A 421 -16.06 19.49 23.76
C LYS A 421 -16.81 18.87 24.96
N ASN A 422 -16.80 17.53 25.07
CA ASN A 422 -17.54 16.77 26.08
C ASN A 422 -16.67 16.33 27.26
N GLY A 423 -15.34 16.48 27.16
CA GLY A 423 -14.42 16.04 28.21
C GLY A 423 -14.24 14.51 28.33
N ASP A 424 -14.67 13.72 27.35
CA ASP A 424 -14.71 12.24 27.39
C ASP A 424 -13.79 11.55 26.36
N PHE A 425 -12.93 12.31 25.67
CA PHE A 425 -12.06 11.77 24.62
C PHE A 425 -11.11 10.64 25.09
N ASP A 426 -10.68 10.66 26.35
CA ASP A 426 -9.79 9.63 26.92
C ASP A 426 -10.40 8.22 26.85
N TYR A 427 -11.74 8.10 26.93
CA TYR A 427 -12.45 6.84 26.75
C TYR A 427 -12.29 6.25 25.34
N TYR A 428 -12.16 7.10 24.33
CA TYR A 428 -12.08 6.70 22.92
C TYR A 428 -10.63 6.48 22.45
N CYS A 429 -9.64 6.94 23.22
CA CYS A 429 -8.23 6.85 22.86
C CYS A 429 -7.58 5.54 23.31
N ASN A 430 -6.81 4.91 22.42
CA ASN A 430 -5.95 3.79 22.77
C ASN A 430 -4.62 4.32 23.32
N MET A 431 -4.42 4.17 24.62
CA MET A 431 -3.29 4.70 25.37
C MET A 431 -2.04 3.80 25.36
N GLU A 432 -1.98 2.74 24.55
CA GLU A 432 -0.84 1.80 24.55
C GLU A 432 0.48 2.46 24.15
N MET A 433 0.46 3.38 23.18
CA MET A 433 1.66 4.00 22.60
C MET A 433 1.68 5.53 22.64
N VAL A 434 0.58 6.15 23.05
CA VAL A 434 0.39 7.61 23.02
C VAL A 434 0.07 8.15 24.40
N GLU A 435 0.31 9.45 24.58
CA GLU A 435 -0.12 10.23 25.72
C GLU A 435 -1.06 11.36 25.28
N LEU A 436 -1.91 11.79 26.22
CA LEU A 436 -2.83 12.91 26.06
C LEU A 436 -2.34 14.08 26.89
N SER A 437 -2.31 15.27 26.32
CA SER A 437 -1.95 16.49 27.04
C SER A 437 -2.81 17.67 26.60
N LEU A 438 -2.99 18.63 27.51
CA LEU A 438 -3.46 19.95 27.14
C LEU A 438 -2.40 20.66 26.29
N ILE A 439 -2.82 21.63 25.48
CA ILE A 439 -1.91 22.37 24.61
C ILE A 439 -1.35 23.56 25.38
N GLU A 440 -0.27 23.35 26.14
CA GLU A 440 0.37 24.42 26.92
C GLU A 440 1.37 25.23 26.09
N GLU A 441 2.11 24.58 25.18
CA GLU A 441 3.15 25.26 24.41
C GLU A 441 2.56 26.20 23.36
N THR A 442 3.05 27.44 23.33
CA THR A 442 2.64 28.49 22.37
C THR A 442 2.86 28.06 20.91
N SER A 443 3.90 27.26 20.64
CA SER A 443 4.19 26.70 19.32
C SER A 443 3.05 25.82 18.80
N TYR A 444 2.58 24.87 19.61
CA TYR A 444 1.48 24.00 19.25
C TYR A 444 0.14 24.73 19.18
N ARG A 445 -0.11 25.70 20.08
CA ARG A 445 -1.30 26.56 19.97
C ARG A 445 -1.33 27.32 18.65
N LYS A 446 -0.18 27.86 18.22
CA LYS A 446 -0.04 28.57 16.95
C LYS A 446 -0.23 27.63 15.75
N GLU A 447 0.41 26.46 15.75
CA GLU A 447 0.27 25.45 14.70
C GLU A 447 -1.20 25.03 14.53
N LEU A 448 -1.88 24.69 15.63
CA LEU A 448 -3.29 24.28 15.58
C LEU A 448 -4.17 25.40 15.03
N ARG A 449 -3.95 26.65 15.46
CA ARG A 449 -4.69 27.79 14.93
C ARG A 449 -4.50 27.93 13.42
N GLU A 450 -3.26 27.86 12.93
CA GLU A 450 -2.94 27.94 11.50
C GLU A 450 -3.62 26.81 10.71
N LEU A 451 -3.64 25.59 11.23
CA LEU A 451 -4.32 24.45 10.60
C LEU A 451 -5.83 24.70 10.46
N ILE A 452 -6.47 25.26 11.50
CA ILE A 452 -7.91 25.60 11.48
C ILE A 452 -8.18 26.78 10.55
N GLU A 453 -7.28 27.77 10.49
CA GLU A 453 -7.36 28.89 9.53
C GLU A 453 -7.28 28.39 8.08
N GLN A 454 -6.38 27.45 7.78
CA GLN A 454 -6.31 26.82 6.46
C GLN A 454 -7.57 26.01 6.15
N HIS A 455 -8.09 25.28 7.12
CA HIS A 455 -9.36 24.56 6.96
C HIS A 455 -10.51 25.50 6.61
N TYR A 456 -10.64 26.63 7.33
CA TYR A 456 -11.62 27.66 7.02
C TYR A 456 -11.41 28.25 5.62
N PHE A 457 -10.18 28.59 5.26
CA PHE A 457 -9.84 29.15 3.95
C PHE A 457 -10.21 28.21 2.79
N HIS A 458 -9.93 26.91 2.94
CA HIS A 458 -10.14 25.93 1.88
C HIS A 458 -11.57 25.39 1.79
N THR A 459 -12.35 25.46 2.87
CA THR A 459 -13.69 24.84 2.93
C THR A 459 -14.84 25.79 3.21
N GLY A 460 -14.57 26.96 3.79
CA GLY A 460 -15.59 27.89 4.28
C GLY A 460 -16.36 27.37 5.50
N SER A 461 -15.78 26.44 6.27
CA SER A 461 -16.42 25.83 7.44
C SER A 461 -16.94 26.85 8.46
N LYS A 462 -18.23 26.75 8.79
CA LYS A 462 -18.85 27.58 9.84
C LYS A 462 -18.31 27.22 11.22
N LEU A 463 -18.03 25.93 11.45
CA LEU A 463 -17.46 25.47 12.71
C LEU A 463 -16.05 26.01 12.91
N ALA A 464 -15.19 25.90 11.89
CA ALA A 464 -13.83 26.45 11.95
C ALA A 464 -13.85 27.95 12.25
N ARG A 465 -14.74 28.71 11.59
CA ARG A 465 -14.95 30.13 11.89
C ARG A 465 -15.35 30.37 13.34
N THR A 466 -16.31 29.61 13.85
CA THR A 466 -16.77 29.70 15.24
C THR A 466 -15.62 29.50 16.23
N LEU A 467 -14.79 28.48 15.99
CA LEU A 467 -13.62 28.19 16.83
C LEU A 467 -12.57 29.31 16.77
N LEU A 468 -12.36 29.92 15.60
CA LEU A 468 -11.39 31.01 15.41
C LEU A 468 -11.85 32.33 16.02
N ASP A 469 -13.16 32.63 15.95
CA ASP A 469 -13.74 33.88 16.45
C ASP A 469 -13.64 33.97 18.00
N ASP A 470 -13.70 32.84 18.72
CA ASP A 470 -13.51 32.76 20.19
C ASP A 470 -12.35 31.82 20.56
N TRP A 471 -11.21 32.00 19.88
CA TRP A 471 -10.05 31.10 19.96
C TRP A 471 -9.54 30.85 21.38
N ASN A 472 -9.41 31.90 22.19
CA ASN A 472 -8.83 31.81 23.53
C ASN A 472 -9.66 30.94 24.47
N ARG A 473 -10.96 30.80 24.18
CA ARG A 473 -11.84 29.89 24.91
C ARG A 473 -11.68 28.47 24.39
N TYR A 474 -11.86 28.26 23.08
CA TYR A 474 -11.96 26.91 22.52
C TYR A 474 -10.63 26.16 22.54
N ILE A 475 -9.49 26.84 22.50
CA ILE A 475 -8.17 26.19 22.57
C ILE A 475 -7.99 25.36 23.86
N GLU A 476 -8.64 25.74 24.96
CA GLU A 476 -8.54 25.02 26.24
C GLU A 476 -9.28 23.67 26.20
N ASP A 477 -10.21 23.49 25.25
CA ASP A 477 -10.95 22.23 25.06
C ASP A 477 -10.20 21.26 24.13
N PHE A 478 -9.07 21.64 23.53
CA PHE A 478 -8.31 20.76 22.66
C PHE A 478 -7.37 19.86 23.43
N ILE A 479 -7.36 18.58 23.05
CA ILE A 479 -6.40 17.59 23.51
C ILE A 479 -5.38 17.34 22.40
N GLN A 480 -4.10 17.40 22.77
CA GLN A 480 -2.99 16.96 21.94
C GLN A 480 -2.71 15.48 22.21
N ILE A 481 -2.47 14.73 21.14
CA ILE A 481 -2.12 13.31 21.16
C ILE A 481 -0.74 13.15 20.51
N VAL A 482 0.22 12.64 21.28
CA VAL A 482 1.60 12.41 20.82
C VAL A 482 2.08 11.02 21.23
N PRO A 483 2.75 10.27 20.34
CA PRO A 483 3.38 9.02 20.71
C PRO A 483 4.53 9.23 21.70
N ILE A 484 4.61 8.38 22.72
CA ILE A 484 5.54 8.52 23.85
C ILE A 484 7.00 8.52 23.35
N GLU A 485 7.36 7.55 22.51
CA GLU A 485 8.73 7.46 21.96
C GLU A 485 9.04 8.60 20.99
N TYR A 486 8.06 9.06 20.21
CA TYR A 486 8.23 10.20 19.32
C TYR A 486 8.51 11.50 20.10
N LYS A 487 7.80 11.72 21.20
CA LYS A 487 8.02 12.87 22.08
C LYS A 487 9.43 12.88 22.66
N LYS A 488 9.94 11.72 23.12
CA LYS A 488 11.33 11.59 23.61
C LYS A 488 12.34 12.01 22.55
N VAL A 489 12.19 11.53 21.32
CA VAL A 489 13.07 11.89 20.20
C VAL A 489 13.03 13.40 19.93
N LEU A 490 11.83 14.01 19.91
CA LEU A 490 11.70 15.47 19.72
C LEU A 490 12.40 16.28 20.82
N GLN A 491 12.29 15.85 22.08
CA GLN A 491 12.94 16.49 23.21
C GLN A 491 14.47 16.36 23.12
N GLU A 492 14.97 15.16 22.77
CA GLU A 492 16.40 14.93 22.56
C GLU A 492 16.96 15.80 21.42
N GLU A 493 16.24 15.93 20.31
CA GLU A 493 16.63 16.80 19.20
C GLU A 493 16.65 18.28 19.59
N GLN A 494 15.65 18.75 20.34
CA GLN A 494 15.61 20.13 20.85
C GLN A 494 16.80 20.40 21.77
N MET A 495 17.10 19.47 22.68
CA MET A 495 18.25 19.58 23.58
C MET A 495 19.57 19.59 22.80
N ARG A 496 19.71 18.75 21.77
CA ARG A 496 20.90 18.74 20.91
C ARG A 496 21.07 20.09 20.17
N LYS A 497 20.00 20.62 19.57
CA LYS A 497 20.03 21.92 18.90
C LYS A 497 20.38 23.07 19.87
N LEU A 498 19.91 23.00 21.10
CA LEU A 498 20.24 23.98 22.13
C LEU A 498 21.72 23.90 22.51
N GLN A 499 22.25 22.69 22.69
CA GLN A 499 23.68 22.47 22.97
C GLN A 499 24.57 22.95 21.82
N GLU A 500 24.21 22.67 20.56
CA GLU A 500 24.91 23.17 19.37
C GLU A 500 24.91 24.71 19.31
N LYS A 501 23.79 25.36 19.62
CA LYS A 501 23.71 26.84 19.72
C LYS A 501 24.60 27.39 20.81
N ILE A 502 24.60 26.77 22.00
CA ILE A 502 25.45 27.20 23.13
C ILE A 502 26.94 27.05 22.76
N ALA A 503 27.33 25.93 22.16
CA ALA A 503 28.71 25.70 21.70
C ALA A 503 29.12 26.70 20.61
N GLY A 504 28.23 27.00 19.67
CA GLY A 504 28.45 28.03 18.65
C GLY A 504 28.62 29.44 19.22
N MET A 505 27.85 29.80 20.25
CA MET A 505 28.00 31.10 20.95
C MET A 505 29.30 31.18 21.75
N GLN A 506 29.77 30.07 22.34
CA GLN A 506 31.06 30.02 23.05
C GLN A 506 32.26 30.15 22.10
N LEU A 507 32.12 29.74 20.84
CA LEU A 507 33.15 29.92 19.79
C LEU A 507 33.20 31.34 19.20
N ILE A 508 32.14 32.14 19.36
CA ILE A 508 32.08 33.55 18.91
C ILE A 508 32.60 34.52 19.99
N ASN A 509 32.55 34.10 21.26
CA ASN A 509 32.97 34.90 22.41
C ASN A 509 34.43 34.64 22.86
N ASN A 510 35.12 33.71 22.20
CA ASN A 510 36.57 33.50 22.29
C ASN A 510 37.22 33.96 20.99
#